data_AF-S9VXZ2-F1
#
_entry.id   AF-S9VXZ2-F1
#
_cell.length_a   1.000
_cell.length_b   1.000
_cell.length_c   1.000
_cell.angle_alpha   90.00
_cell.angle_beta   90.00
_cell.angle_gamma   90.00
#
_symmetry.space_group_name_H-M   'P 1'
#
loop_
_entity.id
_entity.type
_entity.pdbx_description
1 polymer ?
#
loop_
_entity_poly.entity_id
_entity_poly.type
_entity_poly.pdbx_seq_one_letter_code
_entity_poly.pdbx_strand_id
1 'polypeptide(L)'
;MGGKAKPTKHTASETARKDHLANTNMGGGAAGVRDRQGGAAGHSRFICKVCMSQTPDLKTMKTHYEAKHPTVEFKESDFENLHEKFGGTTKGVAIHGSLKKDKNFKNKE
;
A
#
# COMPACT_ATOMS: atom_id res chain seq x y z
N MET A 1 -40.12 12.73 27.14
CA MET A 1 -39.49 13.12 25.87
C MET A 1 -38.49 12.06 25.46
N GLY A 2 -38.63 11.45 24.29
CA GLY A 2 -37.71 10.42 23.82
C GLY A 2 -38.26 9.66 22.62
N GLY A 3 -38.54 10.36 21.52
CA GLY A 3 -38.93 9.71 20.27
C GLY A 3 -37.75 8.90 19.73
N LYS A 4 -37.97 7.60 19.45
CA LYS A 4 -36.94 6.71 18.91
C LYS A 4 -36.45 7.28 17.57
N ALA A 5 -35.13 7.44 17.43
CA ALA A 5 -34.54 8.01 16.22
C ALA A 5 -34.98 7.23 14.98
N LYS A 6 -35.41 7.96 13.94
CA LYS A 6 -35.79 7.33 12.67
C LYS A 6 -34.56 6.61 12.09
N PRO A 7 -34.69 5.37 11.62
CA PRO A 7 -33.56 4.66 11.04
C PRO A 7 -33.09 5.40 9.79
N THR A 8 -31.86 5.91 9.82
CA THR A 8 -31.22 6.53 8.65
C THR A 8 -30.81 5.42 7.70
N LYS A 9 -31.64 5.14 6.69
CA LYS A 9 -31.29 4.23 5.61
C LYS A 9 -30.19 4.87 4.75
N HIS A 10 -29.29 4.04 4.23
CA HIS A 10 -28.35 4.47 3.20
C HIS A 10 -29.12 4.91 1.95
N THR A 11 -28.65 5.97 1.30
CA THR A 11 -29.20 6.37 -0.01
C THR A 11 -28.83 5.33 -1.07
N ALA A 12 -29.62 5.23 -2.14
CA ALA A 12 -29.35 4.30 -3.23
C ALA A 12 -27.94 4.49 -3.85
N SER A 13 -27.46 5.74 -3.89
CA SER A 13 -26.12 6.08 -4.36
C SER A 13 -25.01 5.58 -3.42
N GLU A 14 -25.22 5.60 -2.09
CA GLU A 14 -24.28 5.01 -1.14
C GLU A 14 -24.18 3.50 -1.28
N THR A 15 -25.31 2.81 -1.48
CA THR A 15 -25.33 1.35 -1.64
C THR A 15 -24.67 0.93 -2.95
N ALA A 16 -24.99 1.59 -4.06
CA ALA A 16 -24.36 1.33 -5.36
C ALA A 16 -22.85 1.58 -5.31
N ARG A 17 -22.41 2.64 -4.63
CA ARG A 17 -20.98 2.92 -4.45
C ARG A 17 -20.28 1.85 -3.61
N LYS A 18 -20.92 1.38 -2.52
CA LYS A 18 -20.38 0.29 -1.69
C LYS A 18 -20.27 -1.01 -2.48
N ASP A 19 -21.31 -1.35 -3.25
CA ASP A 19 -21.33 -2.54 -4.10
C ASP A 19 -20.25 -2.48 -5.19
N HIS A 20 -20.18 -1.36 -5.91
CA HIS A 20 -19.14 -1.13 -6.91
C HIS A 20 -17.74 -1.27 -6.30
N LEU A 21 -17.46 -0.61 -5.16
CA LEU A 21 -16.15 -0.72 -4.50
C LEU A 21 -15.83 -2.14 -3.98
N ALA A 22 -16.85 -2.92 -3.60
CA ALA A 22 -16.66 -4.29 -3.12
C ALA A 22 -16.44 -5.29 -4.26
N ASN A 23 -17.12 -5.10 -5.39
CA ASN A 23 -17.14 -6.05 -6.49
C ASN A 23 -16.22 -5.68 -7.66
N THR A 24 -15.81 -4.41 -7.79
CA THR A 24 -14.90 -3.98 -8.86
C THR A 24 -13.47 -3.92 -8.36
N ASN A 25 -12.61 -4.75 -8.96
CA ASN A 25 -11.17 -4.66 -8.73
C ASN A 25 -10.63 -3.45 -9.50
N MET A 26 -10.42 -2.34 -8.79
CA MET A 26 -9.86 -1.10 -9.35
C MET A 26 -8.38 -1.23 -9.75
N GLY A 27 -7.76 -2.39 -9.56
CA GLY A 27 -6.41 -2.72 -10.01
C GLY A 27 -6.29 -3.12 -11.48
N GLY A 28 -7.30 -2.81 -12.31
CA GLY A 28 -7.28 -3.08 -13.75
C GLY A 28 -6.48 -2.04 -14.56
N GLY A 29 -5.99 -2.44 -15.73
CA GLY A 29 -5.32 -1.55 -16.69
C GLY A 29 -3.87 -1.18 -16.36
N ALA A 30 -3.30 -0.25 -17.13
CA ALA A 30 -1.87 0.10 -17.05
C ALA A 30 -1.44 0.66 -15.69
N ALA A 31 -2.33 1.38 -14.99
CA ALA A 31 -2.08 1.87 -13.64
C ALA A 31 -2.03 0.73 -12.61
N GLY A 32 -2.94 -0.23 -12.71
CA GLY A 32 -2.97 -1.40 -11.83
C GLY A 32 -1.87 -2.43 -12.11
N VAL A 33 -1.40 -2.56 -13.36
CA VAL A 33 -0.18 -3.33 -13.67
C VAL A 33 1.05 -2.70 -13.00
N ARG A 34 1.20 -1.37 -13.11
CA ARG A 34 2.30 -0.64 -12.46
C ARG A 34 2.26 -0.79 -10.94
N ASP A 35 1.09 -0.71 -10.31
CA ASP A 35 0.94 -0.94 -8.86
C ASP A 35 1.28 -2.38 -8.46
N ARG A 36 0.80 -3.39 -9.22
CA ARG A 36 1.16 -4.80 -8.97
C ARG A 36 2.65 -5.08 -9.14
N GLN A 37 3.33 -4.31 -9.98
CA GLN A 37 4.79 -4.38 -10.14
C GLN A 37 5.54 -3.52 -9.11
N GLY A 38 4.85 -2.76 -8.24
CA GLY A 38 5.45 -1.91 -7.22
C GLY A 38 5.96 -0.56 -7.74
N GLY A 39 5.51 -0.14 -8.93
CA GLY A 39 6.04 1.03 -9.64
C GLY A 39 7.41 0.74 -10.27
N ALA A 40 8.22 1.78 -10.46
CA ALA A 40 9.56 1.63 -11.03
C ALA A 40 10.58 1.02 -10.03
N ALA A 41 10.29 1.09 -8.73
CA ALA A 41 11.16 0.60 -7.65
C ALA A 41 10.91 -0.86 -7.24
N GLY A 42 9.78 -1.46 -7.64
CA GLY A 42 9.33 -2.73 -7.07
C GLY A 42 8.64 -2.57 -5.70
N HIS A 43 8.20 -3.68 -5.11
CA HIS A 43 7.56 -3.67 -3.78
C HIS A 43 8.54 -3.51 -2.62
N SER A 44 9.81 -3.81 -2.87
CA SER A 44 10.86 -3.77 -1.86
C SER A 44 11.62 -2.45 -1.90
N ARG A 45 12.03 -1.96 -0.73
CA ARG A 45 12.70 -0.66 -0.59
C ARG A 45 14.21 -0.77 -0.67
N PHE A 46 14.76 -1.92 -0.29
CA PHE A 46 16.20 -2.15 -0.16
C PHE A 46 16.59 -3.44 -0.88
N ILE A 47 17.76 -3.42 -1.52
CA ILE A 47 18.34 -4.56 -2.23
C ILE A 47 19.71 -4.88 -1.61
N CYS A 48 19.94 -6.15 -1.28
CA CYS A 48 21.22 -6.65 -0.80
C CYS A 48 22.27 -6.58 -1.91
N LYS A 49 23.44 -5.99 -1.64
CA LYS A 49 24.52 -5.87 -2.64
C LYS A 49 25.24 -7.20 -2.92
N VAL A 50 25.14 -8.17 -2.01
CA VAL A 50 25.86 -9.45 -2.11
C VAL A 50 25.05 -10.48 -2.90
N CYS A 51 23.77 -10.65 -2.59
CA CYS A 51 22.92 -11.69 -3.20
C CYS A 51 21.68 -11.16 -3.93
N MET A 52 21.53 -9.83 -4.04
CA MET A 52 20.39 -9.17 -4.72
C MET A 52 19.01 -9.49 -4.11
N SER A 53 18.96 -10.07 -2.90
CA SER A 53 17.72 -10.27 -2.18
C SER A 53 17.09 -8.92 -1.82
N GLN A 54 15.77 -8.83 -1.97
CA GLN A 54 15.03 -7.60 -1.73
C GLN A 54 14.34 -7.65 -0.37
N THR A 55 14.39 -6.57 0.40
CA THR A 55 13.68 -6.45 1.69
C THR A 55 12.90 -5.14 1.79
N PRO A 56 11.79 -5.12 2.57
CA PRO A 56 10.97 -3.92 2.74
C PRO A 56 11.55 -2.91 3.74
N ASP A 57 12.42 -3.36 4.65
CA ASP A 57 12.98 -2.53 5.72
C ASP A 57 14.44 -2.89 6.05
N LEU A 58 15.15 -1.92 6.63
CA LEU A 58 16.57 -2.05 7.02
C LEU A 58 16.79 -3.05 8.14
N LYS A 59 15.83 -3.21 9.06
CA LYS A 59 15.91 -4.18 10.17
C LYS A 59 15.93 -5.61 9.63
N THR A 60 15.01 -5.93 8.72
CA THR A 60 14.98 -7.21 8.02
C THR A 60 16.23 -7.40 7.17
N MET A 61 16.77 -6.33 6.57
CA MET A 61 18.04 -6.41 5.85
C MET A 61 19.21 -6.75 6.77
N LYS A 62 19.26 -6.18 7.98
CA LYS A 62 20.27 -6.51 8.98
C LYS A 62 20.23 -7.99 9.36
N THR A 63 19.04 -8.50 9.69
CA THR A 63 18.85 -9.93 9.99
C THR A 63 19.20 -10.82 8.81
N HIS A 64 18.92 -10.38 7.57
CA HIS A 64 19.34 -11.08 6.36
C HIS A 64 20.87 -11.16 6.25
N TYR A 65 21.59 -10.06 6.50
CA TYR A 65 23.05 -10.04 6.49
C TYR A 65 23.64 -10.93 7.58
N GLU A 66 23.14 -10.86 8.81
CA GLU A 66 23.59 -11.70 9.92
C GLU A 66 23.43 -13.20 9.62
N ALA A 67 22.36 -13.59 8.90
CA ALA A 67 22.07 -15.00 8.59
C ALA A 67 22.74 -15.51 7.30
N LYS A 68 22.86 -14.68 6.26
CA LYS A 68 23.31 -15.10 4.91
C LYS A 68 24.71 -14.63 4.56
N HIS A 69 25.20 -13.59 5.22
CA HIS A 69 26.48 -12.95 4.94
C HIS A 69 27.28 -12.69 6.23
N PRO A 70 27.61 -13.73 7.02
CA PRO A 70 28.25 -13.57 8.33
C PRO A 70 29.65 -12.95 8.28
N THR A 71 30.30 -12.95 7.11
CA THR A 71 31.63 -12.38 6.87
C THR A 71 31.62 -10.94 6.38
N VAL A 72 30.46 -10.36 6.04
CA VAL A 72 30.35 -9.00 5.49
C VAL A 72 29.69 -8.09 6.51
N GLU A 73 30.34 -6.98 6.83
CA GLU A 73 29.82 -6.00 7.77
C GLU A 73 28.62 -5.25 7.18
N PHE A 74 27.52 -5.19 7.92
CA PHE A 74 26.32 -4.45 7.53
C PHE A 74 26.49 -2.96 7.81
N LYS A 75 26.55 -2.16 6.73
CA LYS A 75 26.58 -0.69 6.81
C LYS A 75 25.26 -0.11 6.31
N GLU A 76 24.52 0.54 7.20
CA GLU A 76 23.20 1.12 6.86
C GLU A 76 23.30 2.21 5.79
N SER A 77 24.40 2.96 5.76
CA SER A 77 24.66 4.02 4.79
C SER A 77 24.81 3.54 3.34
N ASP A 78 25.07 2.25 3.14
CA ASP A 78 25.24 1.67 1.81
C ASP A 78 23.90 1.38 1.11
N PHE A 79 22.78 1.40 1.85
CA PHE A 79 21.46 1.05 1.33
C PHE A 79 20.63 2.31 1.07
N GLU A 80 20.32 2.53 -0.19
CA GLU A 80 19.45 3.63 -0.60
C GLU A 80 18.01 3.15 -0.70
N ASN A 81 17.07 4.00 -0.29
CA ASN A 81 15.65 3.71 -0.40
C ASN A 81 15.20 3.86 -1.86
N LEU A 82 15.01 2.73 -2.53
CA LEU A 82 14.60 2.69 -3.94
C LEU A 82 13.20 3.29 -4.15
N HIS A 83 12.34 3.23 -3.14
CA HIS A 83 11.00 3.84 -3.21
C HIS A 83 11.08 5.37 -3.28
N GLU A 84 12.02 5.99 -2.55
CA GLU A 84 12.24 7.43 -2.59
C GLU A 84 12.89 7.89 -3.89
N LYS A 85 13.85 7.12 -4.42
CA LYS A 85 14.52 7.45 -5.69
C LYS A 85 13.63 7.29 -6.92
N PHE A 86 12.88 6.18 -7.00
CA PHE A 86 12.16 5.80 -8.23
C PHE A 86 10.64 5.97 -8.13
N GLY A 87 10.11 6.40 -6.99
CA GLY A 87 8.67 6.64 -6.82
C GLY A 87 7.86 5.35 -6.80
N GLY A 88 8.19 4.43 -5.89
CA GLY A 88 7.46 3.18 -5.72
C GLY A 88 6.02 3.40 -5.25
N THR A 89 5.09 2.56 -5.71
CA THR A 89 3.69 2.59 -5.23
C THR A 89 3.43 1.34 -4.40
N THR A 90 3.24 1.52 -3.10
CA THR A 90 2.81 0.48 -2.14
C THR A 90 1.34 0.63 -1.73
N LYS A 91 0.57 1.48 -2.45
CA LYS A 91 -0.79 1.82 -2.03
C LYS A 91 -1.78 0.66 -2.20
N GLY A 92 -1.39 -0.46 -2.81
CA GLY A 92 -2.20 -1.68 -2.83
C GLY A 92 -3.60 -1.39 -3.35
N VAL A 93 -3.69 -0.98 -4.62
CA VAL A 93 -4.95 -0.49 -5.22
C VAL A 93 -6.05 -1.56 -5.23
N ALA A 94 -5.71 -2.83 -5.04
CA ALA A 94 -6.66 -3.93 -5.05
C ALA A 94 -7.67 -3.91 -3.87
N ILE A 95 -7.40 -3.22 -2.76
CA ILE A 95 -8.31 -3.22 -1.60
C ILE A 95 -8.44 -1.81 -1.02
N HIS A 96 -9.46 -1.08 -1.49
CA HIS A 96 -9.88 0.19 -0.87
C HIS A 96 -10.39 0.03 0.58
N GLY A 97 -10.43 -1.20 1.11
CA GLY A 97 -10.70 -1.48 2.52
C GLY A 97 -9.67 -0.89 3.47
N SER A 98 -8.45 -0.61 3.00
CA SER A 98 -7.36 -0.03 3.80
C SER A 98 -7.34 1.50 3.82
N LEU A 99 -8.08 2.15 2.92
CA LEU A 99 -8.17 3.61 2.86
C LEU A 99 -9.22 4.06 3.86
N LYS A 100 -8.79 4.76 4.93
CA LYS A 100 -9.70 5.34 5.92
C LYS A 100 -10.74 6.19 5.18
N LYS A 101 -12.02 5.85 5.38
CA LYS A 101 -13.15 6.62 4.86
C LYS A 101 -12.97 8.10 5.22
N ASP A 102 -12.75 8.95 4.22
CA ASP A 102 -12.75 10.40 4.41
C ASP A 102 -14.07 10.81 5.07
N LYS A 103 -14.00 11.33 6.30
CA LYS A 103 -15.17 11.76 7.07
C LYS A 103 -15.78 13.07 6.56
N ASN A 104 -15.33 13.59 5.43
CA ASN A 104 -15.66 14.93 4.98
C ASN A 104 -16.16 14.96 3.52
N PHE A 105 -17.24 14.22 3.24
CA PHE A 105 -18.09 14.49 2.09
C PHE A 105 -19.33 15.24 2.59
N LYS A 106 -19.13 16.44 3.15
CA LYS A 106 -20.26 17.35 3.40
C LYS A 106 -20.73 17.85 2.03
N ASN A 107 -22.02 17.68 1.78
CA ASN A 107 -22.80 18.11 0.62
C ASN A 107 -22.22 19.36 -0.04
N LYS A 108 -21.88 19.23 -1.32
CA LYS A 108 -21.81 20.36 -2.24
C LYS A 108 -22.95 20.16 -3.25
N GLU A 109 -24.11 20.67 -2.86
CA GLU A 109 -25.20 21.08 -3.74
C GLU A 109 -25.36 22.59 -3.55
#